data_AF-A0A923PLI4-F1
#
_entry.id   AF-A0A923PLI4-F1
#
_cell.length_a   1.000
_cell.length_b   1.000
_cell.length_c   1.000
_cell.angle_alpha   90.00
_cell.angle_beta   90.00
_cell.angle_gamma   90.00
#
_symmetry.space_group_name_H-M   'P 1'
#
loop_
_entity.id
_entity.type
_entity.pdbx_description
1 polymer ?
#
loop_
_entity_poly.entity_id
_entity_poly.type
_entity_poly.pdbx_seq_one_letter_code
_entity_poly.pdbx_strand_id
1 'polypeptide(L)'
;MYPLNEAYRQHLDAIAEAIQASPNLAAFLEEEEDHFYEALKQEFEPQIEQAHQQLIDYSPLEIESFEEYLLDDKFEGLFLPRALGYAVLRGEVTEYGFYARQNDHFGKILSAIAQNSNFDQLRSRIGQSVQCGFALSSDIFVTSMIDGVASKRVRQFLQGQRSSDARTAEGRHRIERRYRRQFKGRNYHYAPFPQTPPELTNFSNALIDFLLFRVSGNLPNEAITPTLHEMVTRPEFAGRRELLKPIAIYGAYLTPAEAELEELIAVLSRERQKDAEGTAHEILTFLLALKNNREVPFGAQQERALGTIVDRSIADELTAYFNLADKIHADGYVNPTVHDAILAEQVKHGGLSPFNENVRQTIFAYFSQLATGLGTEEADYIEWYDITGKQFPAYIKVFSNESFNQQLRSLAREYTRRLLKTHTNKRGKDYRDIKKTTMHTWQEYGFMTDKQLKEFFKTPRKKKSAAE
;
A
#
# COMPACT_ATOMS: atom_id res chain seq x y z
N MET A 1 -8.62 -13.56 17.41
CA MET A 1 -9.63 -13.59 16.34
C MET A 1 -10.82 -12.79 16.81
N TYR A 2 -11.28 -11.80 16.05
CA TYR A 2 -12.41 -10.96 16.45
C TYR A 2 -13.73 -11.71 16.20
N PRO A 3 -14.68 -11.72 17.15
CA PRO A 3 -15.94 -12.41 16.95
C PRO A 3 -16.74 -11.76 15.81
N LEU A 4 -17.38 -12.58 14.97
CA LEU A 4 -18.29 -12.07 13.95
C LEU A 4 -19.49 -11.38 14.61
N ASN A 5 -19.79 -10.15 14.20
CA ASN A 5 -20.94 -9.38 14.67
C ASN A 5 -22.25 -10.10 14.36
N GLU A 6 -23.21 -9.96 15.28
CA GLU A 6 -24.52 -10.59 15.19
C GLU A 6 -25.29 -10.22 13.91
N ALA A 7 -25.18 -8.97 13.42
CA ALA A 7 -25.84 -8.55 12.20
C ALA A 7 -25.31 -9.30 10.96
N TYR A 8 -23.98 -9.52 10.89
CA TYR A 8 -23.39 -10.31 9.80
C TYR A 8 -23.74 -11.80 9.93
N ARG A 9 -23.81 -12.33 11.16
CA ARG A 9 -24.28 -13.71 11.41
C ARG A 9 -25.70 -13.91 10.91
N GLN A 10 -26.63 -13.04 11.33
CA GLN A 10 -28.03 -13.10 10.93
C GLN A 10 -28.20 -12.98 9.41
N HIS A 11 -27.41 -12.13 8.76
CA HIS A 11 -27.43 -12.04 7.31
C HIS A 11 -26.95 -13.32 6.63
N LEU A 12 -25.86 -13.92 7.12
CA LEU A 12 -25.38 -15.21 6.63
C LEU A 12 -26.36 -16.35 6.91
N ASP A 13 -27.06 -16.34 8.04
CA ASP A 13 -28.09 -17.31 8.37
C ASP A 13 -29.29 -17.21 7.43
N ALA A 14 -29.72 -15.99 7.09
CA ALA A 14 -30.76 -15.79 6.09
C ALA A 14 -30.35 -16.33 4.70
N ILE A 15 -29.07 -16.16 4.32
CA ILE A 15 -28.54 -16.75 3.08
C ILE A 15 -28.53 -18.28 3.17
N ALA A 16 -28.09 -18.85 4.30
CA ALA A 16 -28.10 -20.29 4.52
C ALA A 16 -29.51 -20.88 4.46
N GLU A 17 -30.48 -20.26 5.11
CA GLU A 17 -31.89 -20.67 5.06
C GLU A 17 -32.42 -20.64 3.61
N ALA A 18 -32.07 -19.61 2.83
CA ALA A 18 -32.45 -19.50 1.43
C ALA A 18 -31.79 -20.57 0.54
N ILE A 19 -30.53 -20.91 0.80
CA ILE A 19 -29.83 -22.03 0.13
C ILE A 19 -30.56 -23.34 0.42
N GLN A 20 -30.84 -23.62 1.70
CA GLN A 20 -31.48 -24.87 2.13
C GLN A 20 -32.92 -24.99 1.64
N ALA A 21 -33.62 -23.88 1.41
CA ALA A 21 -34.95 -23.83 0.80
C ALA A 21 -34.94 -23.78 -0.73
N SER A 22 -33.76 -23.73 -1.38
CA SER A 22 -33.67 -23.56 -2.82
C SER A 22 -34.16 -24.80 -3.58
N PRO A 23 -35.05 -24.65 -4.58
CA PRO A 23 -35.43 -25.75 -5.46
C PRO A 23 -34.23 -26.36 -6.20
N ASN A 24 -33.21 -25.55 -6.50
CA ASN A 24 -31.99 -26.01 -7.15
C ASN A 24 -31.19 -26.95 -6.23
N LEU A 25 -31.20 -26.72 -4.92
CA LEU A 25 -30.55 -27.62 -3.96
C LEU A 25 -31.33 -28.91 -3.82
N ALA A 26 -32.66 -28.83 -3.70
CA ALA A 26 -33.51 -30.02 -3.65
C ALA A 26 -33.28 -30.92 -4.88
N ALA A 27 -33.29 -30.33 -6.09
CA ALA A 27 -33.01 -31.07 -7.32
C ALA A 27 -31.57 -31.60 -7.38
N PHE A 28 -30.58 -30.84 -6.92
CA PHE A 28 -29.20 -31.32 -6.85
C PHE A 28 -29.04 -32.52 -5.91
N LEU A 29 -29.73 -32.53 -4.77
CA LEU A 29 -29.68 -33.63 -3.80
C LEU A 29 -30.39 -34.89 -4.31
N GLU A 30 -31.37 -34.76 -5.22
CA GLU A 30 -32.08 -35.89 -5.81
C GLU A 30 -31.38 -36.44 -7.06
N GLU A 31 -30.91 -35.56 -7.95
CA GLU A 31 -30.41 -35.92 -9.27
C GLU A 31 -28.88 -35.94 -9.36
N GLU A 32 -28.18 -35.28 -8.43
CA GLU A 32 -26.71 -35.10 -8.38
C GLU A 32 -26.10 -34.53 -9.68
N GLU A 33 -26.90 -33.84 -10.51
CA GLU A 33 -26.42 -33.25 -11.76
C GLU A 33 -25.73 -31.90 -11.56
N ASP A 34 -24.56 -31.72 -12.18
CA ASP A 34 -23.71 -30.53 -12.05
C ASP A 34 -24.42 -29.21 -12.38
N HIS A 35 -25.43 -29.24 -13.27
CA HIS A 35 -26.12 -28.04 -13.72
C HIS A 35 -26.95 -27.38 -12.60
N PHE A 36 -27.48 -28.16 -11.65
CA PHE A 36 -28.20 -27.62 -10.50
C PHE A 36 -27.24 -26.95 -9.50
N TYR A 37 -26.06 -27.54 -9.27
CA TYR A 37 -25.04 -26.91 -8.45
C TYR A 37 -24.53 -25.60 -9.07
N GLU A 38 -24.40 -25.56 -10.41
CA GLU A 38 -24.06 -24.33 -11.11
C GLU A 38 -25.15 -23.25 -10.97
N ALA A 39 -26.43 -23.63 -10.99
CA ALA A 39 -27.54 -22.73 -10.73
C ALA A 39 -27.50 -22.16 -9.30
N LEU A 40 -27.25 -23.01 -8.29
CA LEU A 40 -27.06 -22.56 -6.90
C LEU A 40 -25.94 -21.52 -6.77
N LYS A 41 -24.81 -21.77 -7.44
CA LYS A 41 -23.69 -20.83 -7.42
C LYS A 41 -24.05 -19.48 -8.01
N GLN A 42 -24.71 -19.49 -9.17
CA GLN A 42 -25.13 -18.24 -9.85
C GLN A 42 -26.12 -17.43 -9.01
N GLU A 43 -26.93 -18.11 -8.21
CA GLU A 43 -27.93 -17.50 -7.33
C GLU A 43 -27.32 -16.94 -6.04
N PHE A 44 -26.47 -17.71 -5.35
CA PHE A 44 -26.06 -17.40 -3.97
C PHE A 44 -24.61 -16.90 -3.81
N GLU A 45 -23.65 -17.29 -4.66
CA GLU A 45 -22.28 -16.77 -4.53
C GLU A 45 -22.20 -15.24 -4.64
N PRO A 46 -22.96 -14.55 -5.53
CA PRO A 46 -22.95 -13.09 -5.58
C PRO A 46 -23.42 -12.42 -4.28
N GLN A 47 -24.36 -13.04 -3.56
CA GLN A 47 -24.88 -12.52 -2.29
C GLN A 47 -23.83 -12.65 -1.19
N ILE A 48 -23.16 -13.81 -1.10
CA ILE A 48 -22.06 -14.03 -0.13
C ILE A 48 -20.87 -13.11 -0.46
N GLU A 49 -20.53 -12.93 -1.74
CA GLU A 49 -19.49 -12.01 -2.17
C GLU A 49 -19.80 -10.57 -1.76
N GLN A 50 -21.06 -10.13 -1.92
CA GLN A 50 -21.48 -8.79 -1.50
C GLN A 50 -21.34 -8.61 0.02
N ALA A 51 -21.76 -9.62 0.80
CA ALA A 51 -21.61 -9.61 2.25
C ALA A 51 -20.13 -9.59 2.67
N HIS A 52 -19.29 -10.38 2.00
CA HIS A 52 -17.84 -10.41 2.21
C HIS A 52 -17.20 -9.05 1.91
N GLN A 53 -17.53 -8.44 0.77
CA GLN A 53 -17.01 -7.13 0.36
C GLN A 53 -17.44 -6.03 1.33
N GLN A 54 -18.69 -6.05 1.79
CA GLN A 54 -19.16 -5.11 2.81
C GLN A 54 -18.40 -5.30 4.13
N LEU A 55 -18.17 -6.54 4.56
CA LEU A 55 -17.44 -6.79 5.80
C LEU A 55 -15.98 -6.37 5.71
N ILE A 56 -15.26 -6.71 4.64
CA ILE A 56 -13.84 -6.36 4.50
C ILE A 56 -13.62 -4.84 4.32
N ASP A 57 -14.62 -4.12 3.81
CA ASP A 57 -14.55 -2.67 3.68
C ASP A 57 -14.90 -1.94 4.98
N TYR A 58 -15.85 -2.41 5.78
CA TYR A 58 -16.32 -1.68 6.96
C TYR A 58 -15.86 -2.28 8.29
N SER A 59 -15.70 -3.59 8.37
CA SER A 59 -15.38 -4.34 9.59
C SER A 59 -14.29 -5.41 9.34
N PRO A 60 -13.12 -5.04 8.76
CA PRO A 60 -12.13 -6.00 8.26
C PRO A 60 -11.57 -6.94 9.31
N LEU A 61 -11.64 -6.57 10.60
CA LEU A 61 -11.13 -7.36 11.70
C LEU A 61 -11.87 -8.69 11.90
N GLU A 62 -13.12 -8.77 11.43
CA GLU A 62 -14.00 -9.94 11.58
C GLU A 62 -13.91 -10.92 10.41
N ILE A 63 -13.07 -10.64 9.39
CA ILE A 63 -13.10 -11.36 8.11
C ILE A 63 -12.78 -12.85 8.23
N GLU A 64 -11.84 -13.22 9.10
CA GLU A 64 -11.53 -14.63 9.33
C GLU A 64 -12.73 -15.34 9.97
N SER A 65 -13.46 -14.67 10.86
CA SER A 65 -14.63 -15.25 11.54
C SER A 65 -15.80 -15.38 10.58
N PHE A 66 -15.97 -14.43 9.67
CA PHE A 66 -16.92 -14.52 8.56
C PHE A 66 -16.63 -15.74 7.68
N GLU A 67 -15.39 -15.91 7.25
CA GLU A 67 -15.01 -17.02 6.38
C GLU A 67 -15.01 -18.37 7.11
N GLU A 68 -14.72 -18.41 8.42
CA GLU A 68 -14.89 -19.60 9.25
C GLU A 68 -16.37 -19.97 9.44
N TYR A 69 -17.28 -19.00 9.50
CA TYR A 69 -18.72 -19.26 9.57
C TYR A 69 -19.27 -19.93 8.30
N LEU A 70 -18.69 -19.58 7.14
CA LEU A 70 -19.04 -20.18 5.85
C LEU A 70 -18.57 -21.64 5.69
N LEU A 71 -17.78 -22.17 6.63
CA LEU A 71 -17.35 -23.56 6.61
C LEU A 71 -18.46 -24.54 6.99
N ASP A 72 -19.57 -24.05 7.54
CA ASP A 72 -20.74 -24.85 7.89
C ASP A 72 -21.38 -25.46 6.63
N ASP A 73 -21.79 -26.73 6.74
CA ASP A 73 -22.36 -27.50 5.64
C ASP A 73 -23.63 -26.87 5.06
N LYS A 74 -24.36 -26.05 5.85
CA LYS A 74 -25.55 -25.32 5.37
C LYS A 74 -25.29 -24.40 4.18
N PHE A 75 -24.03 -24.04 3.92
CA PHE A 75 -23.62 -23.21 2.77
C PHE A 75 -23.21 -24.02 1.54
N GLU A 76 -23.25 -25.36 1.60
CA GLU A 76 -22.97 -26.27 0.47
C GLU A 76 -21.59 -26.08 -0.20
N GLY A 77 -20.67 -25.42 0.50
CA GLY A 77 -19.34 -25.08 0.00
C GLY A 77 -19.28 -23.95 -1.05
N LEU A 78 -20.40 -23.29 -1.37
CA LEU A 78 -20.54 -22.42 -2.55
C LEU A 78 -19.44 -21.34 -2.65
N PHE A 79 -19.11 -20.66 -1.55
CA PHE A 79 -18.12 -19.57 -1.55
C PHE A 79 -16.70 -20.00 -1.17
N LEU A 80 -16.51 -21.23 -0.70
CA LEU A 80 -15.22 -21.70 -0.17
C LEU A 80 -14.06 -21.63 -1.19
N PRO A 81 -14.25 -21.87 -2.50
CA PRO A 81 -13.17 -21.69 -3.47
C PRO A 81 -12.63 -20.27 -3.52
N ARG A 82 -13.49 -19.27 -3.28
CA ARG A 82 -13.10 -17.86 -3.25
C ARG A 82 -12.41 -17.50 -1.94
N ALA A 83 -13.01 -17.86 -0.81
CA ALA A 83 -12.42 -17.65 0.52
C ALA A 83 -11.03 -18.29 0.63
N LEU A 84 -10.86 -19.51 0.09
CA LEU A 84 -9.56 -20.18 0.01
C LEU A 84 -8.53 -19.33 -0.73
N GLY A 85 -8.91 -18.72 -1.86
CA GLY A 85 -8.01 -17.86 -2.62
C GLY A 85 -7.61 -16.59 -1.88
N TYR A 86 -8.56 -15.96 -1.17
CA TYR A 86 -8.28 -14.82 -0.29
C TYR A 86 -7.32 -15.19 0.84
N ALA A 87 -7.57 -16.33 1.51
CA ALA A 87 -6.70 -16.84 2.57
C ALA A 87 -5.26 -17.08 2.10
N VAL A 88 -5.08 -17.64 0.90
CA VAL A 88 -3.75 -17.84 0.29
C VAL A 88 -3.02 -16.51 0.11
N LEU A 89 -3.72 -15.48 -0.39
CA LEU A 89 -3.12 -14.19 -0.74
C LEU A 89 -2.88 -13.25 0.45
N ARG A 90 -3.54 -13.48 1.59
CA ARG A 90 -3.32 -12.73 2.84
C ARG A 90 -2.04 -13.12 3.58
N GLY A 91 -1.47 -14.29 3.32
CA GLY A 91 -0.23 -14.71 3.98
C GLY A 91 0.96 -13.84 3.56
N GLU A 92 1.75 -13.38 4.54
CA GLU A 92 3.00 -12.65 4.29
C GLU A 92 4.03 -13.58 3.64
N VAL A 93 4.56 -13.20 2.48
CA VAL A 93 5.53 -14.00 1.73
C VAL A 93 6.92 -13.38 1.85
N THR A 94 7.88 -14.19 2.31
CA THR A 94 9.29 -13.81 2.48
C THR A 94 10.02 -13.69 1.13
N GLU A 95 11.23 -13.13 1.15
CA GLU A 95 12.12 -13.10 -0.02
C GLU A 95 12.41 -14.49 -0.62
N TYR A 96 12.32 -15.55 0.19
CA TYR A 96 12.52 -16.93 -0.25
C TYR A 96 11.27 -17.56 -0.88
N GLY A 97 10.16 -16.83 -0.93
CA GLY A 97 8.90 -17.28 -1.51
C GLY A 97 8.13 -18.25 -0.61
N PHE A 98 8.43 -18.28 0.69
CA PHE A 98 7.63 -19.00 1.69
C PHE A 98 6.81 -18.03 2.53
N TYR A 99 5.71 -18.49 3.09
CA TYR A 99 5.02 -17.75 4.12
C TYR A 99 5.96 -17.50 5.31
N ALA A 100 5.98 -16.27 5.80
CA ALA A 100 6.76 -15.89 6.98
C ALA A 100 6.31 -16.65 8.24
N ARG A 101 5.04 -17.04 8.26
CA ARG A 101 4.39 -17.83 9.31
C ARG A 101 3.41 -18.82 8.70
N GLN A 102 3.11 -19.88 9.43
CA GLN A 102 2.09 -20.84 9.00
C GLN A 102 0.76 -20.11 8.75
N ASN A 103 0.14 -20.39 7.60
CA ASN A 103 -1.15 -19.81 7.23
C ASN A 103 -2.28 -20.74 7.68
N ASP A 104 -2.64 -20.63 8.96
CA ASP A 104 -3.64 -21.50 9.60
C ASP A 104 -5.02 -21.35 8.96
N HIS A 105 -5.40 -20.14 8.58
CA HIS A 105 -6.70 -19.86 7.95
C HIS A 105 -6.84 -20.55 6.59
N PHE A 106 -5.78 -20.53 5.76
CA PHE A 106 -5.72 -21.34 4.53
C PHE A 106 -5.89 -22.84 4.84
N GLY A 107 -5.21 -23.34 5.88
CA GLY A 107 -5.31 -24.73 6.31
C GLY A 107 -6.73 -25.11 6.72
N LYS A 108 -7.38 -24.29 7.55
CA LYS A 108 -8.77 -24.51 8.01
C LYS A 108 -9.76 -24.60 6.84
N ILE A 109 -9.73 -23.63 5.94
CA ILE A 109 -10.63 -23.61 4.78
C ILE A 109 -10.37 -24.83 3.88
N LEU A 110 -9.11 -25.18 3.62
CA LEU A 110 -8.78 -26.34 2.79
C LEU A 110 -9.20 -27.65 3.44
N SER A 111 -9.06 -27.79 4.76
CA SER A 111 -9.52 -28.95 5.51
C SER A 111 -11.05 -29.09 5.46
N ALA A 112 -11.79 -27.99 5.59
CA ALA A 112 -13.25 -27.99 5.44
C ALA A 112 -13.67 -28.41 4.03
N ILE A 113 -13.06 -27.82 2.99
CA ILE A 113 -13.30 -28.21 1.59
C ILE A 113 -13.00 -29.71 1.37
N ALA A 114 -11.91 -30.23 1.94
CA ALA A 114 -11.50 -31.62 1.79
C ALA A 114 -12.48 -32.62 2.45
N GLN A 115 -13.29 -32.17 3.41
CA GLN A 115 -14.28 -32.98 4.13
C GLN A 115 -15.72 -32.75 3.65
N ASN A 116 -15.94 -31.72 2.82
CA ASN A 116 -17.25 -31.34 2.32
C ASN A 116 -17.83 -32.40 1.36
N SER A 117 -19.15 -32.62 1.44
CA SER A 117 -19.91 -33.55 0.58
C SER A 117 -19.75 -33.22 -0.91
N ASN A 118 -19.69 -31.94 -1.25
CA ASN A 118 -19.64 -31.43 -2.62
C ASN A 118 -18.20 -31.29 -3.14
N PHE A 119 -17.24 -32.05 -2.60
CA PHE A 119 -15.82 -31.95 -2.98
C PHE A 119 -15.58 -32.11 -4.49
N ASP A 120 -16.37 -32.92 -5.20
CA ASP A 120 -16.19 -33.11 -6.64
C ASP A 120 -16.50 -31.85 -7.45
N GLN A 121 -17.47 -31.06 -7.01
CA GLN A 121 -17.79 -29.76 -7.57
C GLN A 121 -16.70 -28.75 -7.19
N LEU A 122 -16.26 -28.74 -5.93
CA LEU A 122 -15.27 -27.79 -5.42
C LEU A 122 -13.87 -27.99 -6.02
N ARG A 123 -13.42 -29.24 -6.19
CA ARG A 123 -12.06 -29.56 -6.69
C ARG A 123 -11.77 -28.97 -8.07
N SER A 124 -12.80 -28.74 -8.88
CA SER A 124 -12.70 -28.14 -10.21
C SER A 124 -12.26 -26.67 -10.18
N ARG A 125 -12.41 -25.98 -9.03
CA ARG A 125 -12.19 -24.53 -8.87
C ARG A 125 -11.03 -24.16 -7.96
N ILE A 126 -10.58 -25.07 -7.10
CA ILE A 126 -9.57 -24.79 -6.07
C ILE A 126 -8.13 -25.14 -6.47
N GLY A 127 -7.92 -25.84 -7.58
CA GLY A 127 -6.61 -26.40 -7.92
C GLY A 127 -5.47 -25.37 -7.90
N GLN A 128 -5.69 -24.20 -8.52
CA GLN A 128 -4.68 -23.12 -8.51
C GLN A 128 -4.47 -22.51 -7.12
N SER A 129 -5.53 -22.39 -6.32
CA SER A 129 -5.47 -21.89 -4.94
C SER A 129 -4.62 -22.83 -4.07
N VAL A 130 -4.89 -24.14 -4.14
CA VAL A 130 -4.13 -25.18 -3.42
C VAL A 130 -2.69 -25.22 -3.89
N GLN A 131 -2.45 -25.19 -5.20
CA GLN A 131 -1.10 -25.17 -5.77
C GLN A 131 -0.29 -23.97 -5.27
N CYS A 132 -0.90 -22.78 -5.23
CA CYS A 132 -0.26 -21.57 -4.72
C CYS A 132 -0.01 -21.67 -3.21
N GLY A 133 -1.02 -22.02 -2.41
CA GLY A 133 -0.88 -22.17 -0.96
C GLY A 133 0.16 -23.22 -0.57
N PHE A 134 0.24 -24.35 -1.29
CA PHE A 134 1.27 -25.37 -1.08
C PHE A 134 2.66 -24.90 -1.50
N ALA A 135 2.77 -24.16 -2.61
CA ALA A 135 4.04 -23.60 -3.06
C ALA A 135 4.64 -22.62 -2.04
N LEU A 136 3.79 -21.88 -1.32
CA LEU A 136 4.19 -20.90 -0.30
C LEU A 136 4.35 -21.52 1.10
N SER A 137 3.83 -22.71 1.35
CA SER A 137 3.88 -23.36 2.65
C SER A 137 5.16 -24.20 2.86
N SER A 138 5.48 -24.51 4.11
CA SER A 138 6.53 -25.48 4.42
C SER A 138 6.09 -26.91 4.03
N ASP A 139 7.03 -27.74 3.60
CA ASP A 139 6.73 -29.14 3.24
C ASP A 139 6.14 -29.92 4.42
N ILE A 140 6.58 -29.64 5.66
CA ILE A 140 6.06 -30.28 6.88
C ILE A 140 4.57 -29.98 7.06
N PHE A 141 4.17 -28.71 6.92
CA PHE A 141 2.78 -28.29 7.04
C PHE A 141 1.90 -28.94 5.96
N VAL A 142 2.36 -28.93 4.71
CA VAL A 142 1.63 -29.54 3.58
C VAL A 142 1.46 -31.05 3.79
N THR A 143 2.51 -31.76 4.19
CA THR A 143 2.44 -33.19 4.46
C THR A 143 1.47 -33.49 5.60
N SER A 144 1.57 -32.78 6.73
CA SER A 144 0.66 -32.96 7.86
C SER A 144 -0.80 -32.72 7.48
N MET A 145 -1.07 -31.71 6.64
CA MET A 145 -2.41 -31.40 6.17
C MET A 145 -2.98 -32.49 5.28
N ILE A 146 -2.19 -33.00 4.33
CA ILE A 146 -2.61 -34.10 3.44
C ILE A 146 -2.85 -35.38 4.23
N ASP A 147 -2.00 -35.71 5.19
CA ASP A 147 -2.12 -36.92 6.00
C ASP A 147 -3.35 -36.88 6.92
N GLY A 148 -3.80 -35.69 7.32
CA GLY A 148 -5.05 -35.49 8.05
C GLY A 148 -6.33 -35.76 7.25
N VAL A 149 -6.25 -35.94 5.92
CA VAL A 149 -7.43 -36.19 5.07
C VAL A 149 -7.74 -37.68 4.98
N ALA A 150 -8.91 -38.09 5.48
CA ALA A 150 -9.35 -39.48 5.48
C ALA A 150 -9.49 -40.07 4.06
N SER A 151 -10.15 -39.32 3.16
CA SER A 151 -10.44 -39.79 1.80
C SER A 151 -9.18 -39.94 0.95
N LYS A 152 -8.90 -41.17 0.50
CA LYS A 152 -7.76 -41.46 -0.40
C LYS A 152 -7.84 -40.67 -1.71
N ARG A 153 -9.05 -40.50 -2.26
CA ARG A 153 -9.29 -39.74 -3.49
C ARG A 153 -8.91 -38.26 -3.32
N VAL A 154 -9.35 -37.65 -2.22
CA VAL A 154 -9.02 -36.26 -1.91
C VAL A 154 -7.52 -36.10 -1.69
N ARG A 155 -6.88 -37.03 -0.96
CA ARG A 155 -5.41 -37.04 -0.80
C ARG A 155 -4.66 -37.07 -2.13
N GLN A 156 -5.09 -37.93 -3.06
CA GLN A 156 -4.48 -38.00 -4.39
C GLN A 156 -4.63 -36.68 -5.16
N PHE A 157 -5.80 -36.04 -5.09
CA PHE A 157 -6.00 -34.71 -5.69
C PHE A 157 -5.04 -33.67 -5.10
N LEU A 158 -4.94 -33.58 -3.77
CA LEU A 158 -4.07 -32.62 -3.09
C LEU A 158 -2.59 -32.88 -3.40
N GLN A 159 -2.15 -34.13 -3.39
CA GLN A 159 -0.78 -34.51 -3.78
C GLN A 159 -0.47 -34.07 -5.21
N GLY A 160 -1.44 -34.17 -6.12
CA GLY A 160 -1.32 -33.71 -7.50
C GLY A 160 -1.17 -32.19 -7.66
N GLN A 161 -1.51 -31.38 -6.65
CA GLN A 161 -1.38 -29.92 -6.71
C GLN A 161 0.04 -29.43 -6.39
N ARG A 162 0.96 -30.29 -5.95
CA ARG A 162 2.35 -29.89 -5.67
C ARG A 162 3.08 -29.57 -6.98
N SER A 163 3.46 -28.30 -7.15
CA SER A 163 4.19 -27.84 -8.34
C SER A 163 5.67 -28.19 -8.28
N SER A 164 6.23 -28.74 -9.36
CA SER A 164 7.69 -28.88 -9.51
C SER A 164 8.41 -27.54 -9.53
N ASP A 165 7.75 -26.50 -10.06
CA ASP A 165 8.32 -25.15 -10.16
C ASP A 165 8.51 -24.51 -8.78
N ALA A 166 7.75 -24.94 -7.77
CA ALA A 166 7.83 -24.42 -6.41
C ALA A 166 9.12 -24.82 -5.66
N ARG A 167 10.01 -25.63 -6.27
CA ARG A 167 11.31 -26.01 -5.69
C ARG A 167 12.25 -24.83 -5.52
N THR A 168 12.15 -23.80 -6.37
CA THR A 168 13.00 -22.61 -6.31
C THR A 168 12.23 -21.40 -5.79
N ALA A 169 12.93 -20.45 -5.15
CA ALA A 169 12.32 -19.20 -4.68
C ALA A 169 11.68 -18.41 -5.83
N GLU A 170 12.36 -18.33 -6.98
CA GLU A 170 11.83 -17.66 -8.16
C GLU A 170 10.55 -18.32 -8.69
N GLY A 171 10.51 -19.65 -8.69
CA GLY A 171 9.31 -20.39 -9.10
C GLY A 171 8.13 -20.16 -8.16
N ARG A 172 8.36 -20.11 -6.84
CA ARG A 172 7.33 -19.76 -5.85
C ARG A 172 6.78 -18.34 -6.08
N HIS A 173 7.66 -17.35 -6.22
CA HIS A 173 7.27 -15.97 -6.54
C HIS A 173 6.52 -15.84 -7.87
N ARG A 174 6.86 -16.67 -8.87
CA ARG A 174 6.16 -16.69 -10.16
C ARG A 174 4.74 -17.24 -10.03
N ILE A 175 4.55 -18.30 -9.24
CA ILE A 175 3.24 -18.89 -8.94
C ILE A 175 2.38 -17.85 -8.21
N GLU A 176 2.90 -17.28 -7.12
CA GLU A 176 2.24 -16.26 -6.31
C GLU A 176 1.79 -15.06 -7.15
N ARG A 177 2.70 -14.49 -7.95
CA ARG A 177 2.41 -13.31 -8.76
C ARG A 177 1.37 -13.58 -9.83
N ARG A 178 1.40 -14.76 -10.45
CA ARG A 178 0.39 -15.17 -11.44
C ARG A 178 -0.97 -15.31 -10.76
N TYR A 179 -1.00 -15.91 -9.58
CA TYR A 179 -2.22 -16.12 -8.83
C TYR A 179 -2.82 -14.79 -8.36
N ARG A 180 -2.02 -13.92 -7.72
CA ARG A 180 -2.44 -12.59 -7.25
C ARG A 180 -3.08 -11.74 -8.35
N ARG A 181 -2.58 -11.81 -9.60
CA ARG A 181 -3.16 -11.09 -10.74
C ARG A 181 -4.62 -11.43 -11.02
N GLN A 182 -5.06 -12.64 -10.68
CA GLN A 182 -6.46 -13.08 -10.89
C GLN A 182 -7.44 -12.38 -9.93
N PHE A 183 -6.92 -11.85 -8.83
CA PHE A 183 -7.67 -11.15 -7.80
C PHE A 183 -7.48 -9.63 -7.88
N LYS A 184 -6.94 -9.14 -9.01
CA LYS A 184 -6.79 -7.71 -9.24
C LYS A 184 -8.18 -7.05 -9.20
N GLY A 185 -8.33 -6.05 -8.32
CA GLY A 185 -9.59 -5.32 -8.13
C GLY A 185 -10.54 -5.91 -7.09
N ARG A 186 -10.12 -6.91 -6.31
CA ARG A 186 -10.87 -7.43 -5.17
C ARG A 186 -10.18 -7.05 -3.87
N ASN A 187 -10.95 -6.68 -2.85
CA ASN A 187 -10.41 -6.43 -1.52
C ASN A 187 -10.43 -7.73 -0.70
N TYR A 188 -9.24 -8.17 -0.29
CA TYR A 188 -9.08 -9.31 0.61
C TYR A 188 -8.03 -9.01 1.70
N HIS A 189 -7.64 -7.75 1.85
CA HIS A 189 -6.53 -7.37 2.71
C HIS A 189 -6.97 -7.35 4.18
N TYR A 190 -6.22 -8.06 5.03
CA TYR A 190 -6.40 -8.08 6.47
C TYR A 190 -5.08 -8.49 7.13
N ALA A 191 -4.83 -7.93 8.31
CA ALA A 191 -3.77 -8.36 9.20
C ALA A 191 -4.25 -8.35 10.66
N PRO A 192 -3.82 -9.32 11.48
CA PRO A 192 -4.13 -9.32 12.91
C PRO A 192 -3.36 -8.20 13.62
N PHE A 193 -4.05 -7.52 14.54
CA PHE A 193 -3.43 -6.55 15.44
C PHE A 193 -2.74 -7.28 16.60
N PRO A 194 -1.45 -7.04 16.84
CA PRO A 194 -0.72 -7.60 17.98
C PRO A 194 -1.38 -7.34 19.32
N GLN A 195 -1.47 -8.39 20.14
CA GLN A 195 -1.87 -8.31 21.54
C GLN A 195 -0.68 -8.62 22.48
N THR A 196 0.34 -9.30 21.99
CA THR A 196 1.54 -9.64 22.78
C THR A 196 2.83 -9.14 22.15
N PRO A 197 3.91 -8.94 22.93
CA PRO A 197 5.18 -8.46 22.37
C PRO A 197 5.81 -9.37 21.30
N PRO A 198 5.67 -10.71 21.34
CA PRO A 198 6.07 -11.58 20.24
C PRO A 198 5.23 -11.36 18.97
N GLU A 199 3.92 -11.18 19.11
CA GLU A 199 3.04 -10.87 17.97
C GLU A 199 3.39 -9.53 17.34
N LEU A 200 3.78 -8.52 18.14
CA LEU A 200 4.18 -7.22 17.62
C LEU A 200 5.37 -7.35 16.66
N THR A 201 6.36 -8.16 17.04
CA THR A 201 7.51 -8.44 16.16
C THR A 201 7.09 -9.27 14.94
N ASN A 202 6.25 -10.28 15.11
CA ASN A 202 5.91 -11.21 14.04
C ASN A 202 4.91 -10.66 13.03
N PHE A 203 4.00 -9.76 13.42
CA PHE A 203 2.92 -9.27 12.57
C PHE A 203 3.15 -7.84 12.07
N SER A 204 4.26 -7.19 12.47
CA SER A 204 4.54 -5.78 12.16
C SER A 204 4.42 -5.46 10.67
N ASN A 205 5.06 -6.25 9.80
CA ASN A 205 5.04 -6.01 8.35
C ASN A 205 3.63 -6.13 7.79
N ALA A 206 2.95 -7.25 8.07
CA ALA A 206 1.58 -7.49 7.62
C ALA A 206 0.61 -6.39 8.10
N LEU A 207 0.77 -5.93 9.34
CA LEU A 207 -0.02 -4.83 9.91
C LEU A 207 0.24 -3.51 9.16
N ILE A 208 1.51 -3.16 8.93
CA ILE A 208 1.87 -1.93 8.21
C ILE A 208 1.32 -1.97 6.80
N ASP A 209 1.51 -3.07 6.06
CA ASP A 209 0.99 -3.23 4.70
C ASP A 209 -0.54 -3.13 4.66
N PHE A 210 -1.23 -3.72 5.64
CA PHE A 210 -2.67 -3.61 5.78
C PHE A 210 -3.12 -2.17 6.03
N LEU A 211 -2.51 -1.46 6.98
CA LEU A 211 -2.84 -0.07 7.28
C LEU A 211 -2.58 0.85 6.08
N LEU A 212 -1.44 0.67 5.38
CA LEU A 212 -1.09 1.44 4.18
C LEU A 212 -2.04 1.16 2.99
N PHE A 213 -2.47 -0.09 2.83
CA PHE A 213 -3.51 -0.44 1.86
C PHE A 213 -4.82 0.31 2.16
N ARG A 214 -5.21 0.38 3.44
CA ARG A 214 -6.47 1.02 3.84
C ARG A 214 -6.48 2.53 3.61
N VAL A 215 -5.41 3.21 4.02
CA VAL A 215 -5.31 4.68 3.88
C VAL A 215 -5.05 5.11 2.43
N SER A 216 -4.51 4.22 1.57
CA SER A 216 -4.37 4.49 0.14
C SER A 216 -5.68 4.30 -0.64
N GLY A 217 -6.53 3.36 -0.22
CA GLY A 217 -7.80 3.04 -0.88
C GLY A 217 -8.98 3.95 -0.55
N ASN A 218 -8.80 5.00 0.29
CA ASN A 218 -9.89 5.80 0.86
C ASN A 218 -11.00 4.94 1.49
N LEU A 219 -10.62 3.84 2.13
CA LEU A 219 -11.59 2.94 2.73
C LEU A 219 -12.01 3.46 4.13
N PRO A 220 -13.23 3.14 4.61
CA PRO A 220 -13.66 3.45 5.98
C PRO A 220 -12.71 2.83 7.01
N ASN A 221 -12.35 3.58 8.05
CA ASN A 221 -11.37 3.13 9.06
C ASN A 221 -11.90 3.22 10.50
N GLU A 222 -13.16 3.59 10.68
CA GLU A 222 -13.81 3.76 11.99
C GLU A 222 -13.73 2.48 12.84
N ALA A 223 -13.84 1.31 12.21
CA ALA A 223 -13.76 0.02 12.92
C ALA A 223 -12.34 -0.36 13.36
N ILE A 224 -11.29 0.15 12.70
CA ILE A 224 -9.90 -0.20 13.03
C ILE A 224 -9.25 0.80 14.00
N THR A 225 -9.69 2.06 14.02
CA THR A 225 -9.08 3.11 14.84
C THR A 225 -9.06 2.77 16.33
N PRO A 226 -10.15 2.30 16.98
CA PRO A 226 -10.11 1.96 18.41
C PRO A 226 -9.12 0.83 18.72
N THR A 227 -9.05 -0.16 17.83
CA THR A 227 -8.13 -1.30 17.96
C THR A 227 -6.68 -0.87 17.79
N LEU A 228 -6.42 0.04 16.84
CA LEU A 228 -5.10 0.63 16.64
C LEU A 228 -4.69 1.46 17.86
N HIS A 229 -5.61 2.27 18.40
CA HIS A 229 -5.38 3.06 19.60
C HIS A 229 -4.99 2.20 20.79
N GLU A 230 -5.77 1.17 21.08
CA GLU A 230 -5.48 0.20 22.16
C GLU A 230 -4.11 -0.46 21.97
N MET A 231 -3.78 -0.82 20.73
CA MET A 231 -2.50 -1.44 20.41
C MET A 231 -1.33 -0.48 20.65
N VAL A 232 -1.38 0.76 20.16
CA VAL A 232 -0.25 1.70 20.28
C VAL A 232 -0.05 2.23 21.70
N THR A 233 -1.12 2.28 22.49
CA THR A 233 -1.09 2.73 23.89
C THR A 233 -0.74 1.63 24.88
N ARG A 234 -0.71 0.36 24.45
CA ARG A 234 -0.41 -0.79 25.31
C ARG A 234 0.96 -0.64 26.00
N PRO A 235 1.03 -0.65 27.35
CA PRO A 235 2.29 -0.48 28.08
C PRO A 235 3.35 -1.54 27.76
N GLU A 236 2.93 -2.76 27.46
CA GLU A 236 3.82 -3.90 27.14
C GLU A 236 4.62 -3.70 25.85
N PHE A 237 4.17 -2.77 24.99
CA PHE A 237 4.84 -2.45 23.72
C PHE A 237 5.81 -1.27 23.83
N ALA A 238 5.88 -0.62 25.00
CA ALA A 238 6.76 0.53 25.20
C ALA A 238 8.25 0.19 24.91
N GLY A 239 8.93 1.07 24.19
CA GLY A 239 10.33 0.88 23.82
C GLY A 239 10.59 -0.06 22.65
N ARG A 240 9.55 -0.51 21.93
CA ARG A 240 9.68 -1.40 20.78
C ARG A 240 9.62 -0.60 19.49
N ARG A 241 10.67 -0.71 18.68
CA ARG A 241 10.78 -0.01 17.38
C ARG A 241 9.61 -0.32 16.44
N GLU A 242 9.04 -1.53 16.54
CA GLU A 242 7.92 -1.98 15.71
C GLU A 242 6.64 -1.14 15.94
N LEU A 243 6.58 -0.39 17.04
CA LEU A 243 5.46 0.51 17.38
C LEU A 243 5.49 1.83 16.60
N LEU A 244 6.67 2.30 16.18
CA LEU A 244 6.86 3.65 15.66
C LEU A 244 6.14 3.89 14.33
N LYS A 245 6.13 2.90 13.44
CA LYS A 245 5.43 2.99 12.14
C LYS A 245 3.91 3.00 12.32
N PRO A 246 3.29 2.10 13.11
CA PRO A 246 1.88 2.22 13.46
C PRO A 246 1.49 3.57 14.09
N ILE A 247 2.29 4.11 15.01
CA ILE A 247 2.08 5.45 15.59
C ILE A 247 2.09 6.52 14.49
N ALA A 248 3.09 6.48 13.60
CA ALA A 248 3.20 7.44 12.50
C ALA A 248 2.02 7.34 11.52
N ILE A 249 1.55 6.13 11.20
CA ILE A 249 0.36 5.94 10.36
C ILE A 249 -0.89 6.49 11.06
N TYR A 250 -1.05 6.21 12.35
CA TYR A 250 -2.17 6.71 13.14
C TYR A 250 -2.21 8.25 13.08
N GLY A 251 -1.12 8.92 13.50
CA GLY A 251 -1.07 10.38 13.52
C GLY A 251 -1.18 11.04 12.13
N ALA A 252 -0.68 10.38 11.07
CA ALA A 252 -0.69 10.95 9.72
C ALA A 252 -2.04 10.80 8.99
N TYR A 253 -2.80 9.75 9.27
CA TYR A 253 -3.94 9.35 8.43
C TYR A 253 -5.27 9.17 9.16
N LEU A 254 -5.23 8.74 10.43
CA LEU A 254 -6.42 8.31 11.16
C LEU A 254 -6.66 9.31 12.28
N THR A 255 -7.51 10.31 12.04
CA THR A 255 -7.77 11.40 12.99
C THR A 255 -8.20 10.86 14.36
N PRO A 256 -7.34 10.91 15.40
CA PRO A 256 -7.71 10.46 16.74
C PRO A 256 -8.74 11.42 17.36
N ALA A 257 -9.57 10.91 18.27
CA ALA A 257 -10.38 11.77 19.12
C ALA A 257 -9.49 12.61 20.07
N GLU A 258 -10.01 13.68 20.66
CA GLU A 258 -9.22 14.59 21.51
C GLU A 258 -8.52 13.86 22.67
N ALA A 259 -9.23 12.98 23.38
CA ALA A 259 -8.63 12.17 24.45
C ALA A 259 -7.58 11.17 23.94
N GLU A 260 -7.84 10.55 22.79
CA GLU A 260 -6.90 9.61 22.16
C GLU A 260 -5.63 10.31 21.66
N LEU A 261 -5.77 11.56 21.19
CA LEU A 261 -4.66 12.40 20.73
C LEU A 261 -3.68 12.69 21.87
N GLU A 262 -4.18 13.05 23.05
CA GLU A 262 -3.34 13.30 24.23
C GLU A 262 -2.53 12.05 24.61
N GLU A 263 -3.18 10.88 24.61
CA GLU A 263 -2.51 9.61 24.89
C GLU A 263 -1.48 9.26 23.81
N LEU A 264 -1.79 9.50 22.53
CA LEU A 264 -0.88 9.25 21.41
C LEU A 264 0.36 10.16 21.48
N ILE A 265 0.18 11.44 21.83
CA ILE A 265 1.27 12.37 22.10
C ILE A 265 2.14 11.84 23.24
N ALA A 266 1.54 11.38 24.34
CA ALA A 266 2.26 10.84 25.49
C ALA A 266 3.06 9.57 25.12
N VAL A 267 2.48 8.68 24.31
CA VAL A 267 3.14 7.48 23.79
C VAL A 267 4.38 7.85 22.96
N LEU A 268 4.24 8.73 21.96
CA LEU A 268 5.38 9.13 21.13
C LEU A 268 6.44 9.88 21.95
N SER A 269 6.02 10.75 22.85
CA SER A 269 6.92 11.49 23.74
C SER A 269 7.72 10.57 24.65
N ARG A 270 7.12 9.51 25.17
CA ARG A 270 7.81 8.46 25.93
C ARG A 270 8.91 7.79 25.11
N GLU A 271 8.61 7.39 23.87
CA GLU A 271 9.61 6.76 22.99
C GLU A 271 10.77 7.71 22.69
N ARG A 272 10.47 8.98 22.40
CA ARG A 272 11.48 10.04 22.18
C ARG A 272 12.36 10.31 23.40
N GLN A 273 11.77 10.34 24.60
CA GLN A 273 12.54 10.54 25.83
C GLN A 273 13.47 9.36 26.15
N LYS A 274 13.08 8.15 25.73
CA LYS A 274 13.88 6.94 25.93
C LYS A 274 15.02 6.83 24.92
N ASP A 275 14.75 7.11 23.65
CA ASP A 275 15.71 7.04 22.54
C ASP A 275 15.35 8.07 21.46
N ALA A 276 15.80 9.31 21.66
CA ALA A 276 15.47 10.42 20.76
C ALA A 276 16.02 10.20 19.34
N GLU A 277 17.29 9.78 19.23
CA GLU A 277 17.97 9.61 17.94
C GLU A 277 17.38 8.41 17.17
N GLY A 278 17.21 7.25 17.82
CA GLY A 278 16.62 6.08 17.19
C GLY A 278 15.16 6.31 16.78
N THR A 279 14.38 6.97 17.63
CA THR A 279 12.98 7.31 17.31
C THR A 279 12.88 8.26 16.13
N ALA A 280 13.68 9.34 16.11
CA ALA A 280 13.70 10.28 15.00
C ALA A 280 14.15 9.60 13.70
N HIS A 281 15.20 8.77 13.75
CA HIS A 281 15.70 8.04 12.60
C HIS A 281 14.63 7.13 11.98
N GLU A 282 13.95 6.31 12.78
CA GLU A 282 12.93 5.37 12.30
C GLU A 282 11.71 6.10 11.71
N ILE A 283 11.21 7.13 12.40
CA ILE A 283 10.05 7.92 11.92
C ILE A 283 10.41 8.65 10.63
N LEU A 284 11.53 9.38 10.59
CA LEU A 284 11.93 10.14 9.40
C LEU A 284 12.24 9.21 8.22
N THR A 285 12.84 8.04 8.46
CA THR A 285 13.07 7.03 7.41
C THR A 285 11.74 6.49 6.87
N PHE A 286 10.76 6.25 7.74
CA PHE A 286 9.43 5.83 7.33
C PHE A 286 8.72 6.93 6.52
N LEU A 287 8.82 8.20 6.92
CA LEU A 287 8.26 9.34 6.18
C LEU A 287 8.85 9.45 4.78
N LEU A 288 10.15 9.22 4.62
CA LEU A 288 10.79 9.15 3.30
C LEU A 288 10.24 8.02 2.45
N ALA A 289 10.02 6.85 3.05
CA ALA A 289 9.42 5.72 2.34
C ALA A 289 8.01 6.09 1.86
N LEU A 290 7.22 6.78 2.68
CA LEU A 290 5.89 7.27 2.30
C LEU A 290 5.94 8.32 1.18
N LYS A 291 6.78 9.34 1.28
CA LYS A 291 6.96 10.38 0.25
C LYS A 291 7.38 9.82 -1.11
N ASN A 292 8.18 8.75 -1.10
CA ASN A 292 8.65 8.08 -2.31
C ASN A 292 7.66 7.04 -2.85
N ASN A 293 6.64 6.67 -2.07
CA ASN A 293 5.64 5.70 -2.49
C ASN A 293 4.49 6.38 -3.23
N ARG A 294 4.35 6.08 -4.53
CA ARG A 294 3.28 6.64 -5.37
C ARG A 294 1.91 6.04 -5.09
N GLU A 295 1.86 4.87 -4.46
CA GLU A 295 0.61 4.16 -4.17
C GLU A 295 -0.02 4.64 -2.85
N VAL A 296 0.76 5.26 -1.96
CA VAL A 296 0.28 5.76 -0.67
C VAL A 296 0.38 7.29 -0.66
N PRO A 297 -0.75 8.02 -0.65
CA PRO A 297 -0.71 9.48 -0.61
C PRO A 297 -0.05 9.99 0.67
N PHE A 298 1.07 10.71 0.55
CA PHE A 298 1.68 11.41 1.67
C PHE A 298 2.18 12.79 1.22
N GLY A 299 1.46 13.84 1.61
CA GLY A 299 1.81 15.22 1.29
C GLY A 299 1.67 16.14 2.49
N ALA A 300 1.53 17.45 2.24
CA ALA A 300 1.46 18.46 3.28
C ALA A 300 0.35 18.23 4.32
N GLN A 301 -0.77 17.61 3.92
CA GLN A 301 -1.86 17.30 4.86
C GLN A 301 -1.43 16.22 5.87
N GLN A 302 -0.91 15.10 5.39
CA GLN A 302 -0.47 13.98 6.24
C GLN A 302 0.74 14.37 7.10
N GLU A 303 1.66 15.14 6.54
CA GLU A 303 2.83 15.64 7.25
C GLU A 303 2.44 16.58 8.40
N ARG A 304 1.51 17.52 8.17
CA ARG A 304 0.97 18.38 9.24
C ARG A 304 0.18 17.59 10.28
N ALA A 305 -0.65 16.63 9.85
CA ALA A 305 -1.42 15.77 10.75
C ALA A 305 -0.49 14.99 11.68
N LEU A 306 0.57 14.38 11.15
CA LEU A 306 1.58 13.72 11.97
C LEU A 306 2.31 14.71 12.88
N GLY A 307 2.52 15.94 12.42
CA GLY A 307 3.11 17.00 13.23
C GLY A 307 2.34 17.32 14.52
N THR A 308 1.02 17.06 14.57
CA THR A 308 0.18 17.34 15.75
C THR A 308 0.44 16.38 16.91
N ILE A 309 0.91 15.16 16.64
CA ILE A 309 1.19 14.16 17.68
C ILE A 309 2.60 14.31 18.28
N VAL A 310 3.40 15.25 17.77
CA VAL A 310 4.78 15.47 18.20
C VAL A 310 4.83 16.61 19.20
N ASP A 311 5.06 16.28 20.47
CA ASP A 311 5.27 17.27 21.52
C ASP A 311 6.49 18.17 21.22
N ARG A 312 6.21 19.46 20.98
CA ARG A 312 7.22 20.48 20.67
C ARG A 312 8.05 20.92 21.87
N SER A 313 7.68 20.51 23.09
CA SER A 313 8.42 20.81 24.31
C SER A 313 9.75 20.04 24.41
N ILE A 314 9.83 18.89 23.74
CA ILE A 314 11.04 18.06 23.66
C ILE A 314 11.96 18.61 22.56
N ALA A 315 13.14 19.11 22.95
CA ALA A 315 14.13 19.64 22.02
C ALA A 315 14.97 18.52 21.38
N ASP A 316 14.46 17.90 20.32
CA ASP A 316 15.13 16.86 19.55
C ASP A 316 15.01 17.07 18.02
N GLU A 317 15.59 16.15 17.25
CA GLU A 317 15.57 16.17 15.79
C GLU A 317 14.15 16.13 15.20
N LEU A 318 13.21 15.43 15.85
CA LEU A 318 11.84 15.33 15.38
C LEU A 318 11.09 16.67 15.55
N THR A 319 11.26 17.34 16.69
CA THR A 319 10.75 18.70 16.88
C THR A 319 11.36 19.68 15.88
N ALA A 320 12.68 19.64 15.69
CA ALA A 320 13.35 20.49 14.71
C ALA A 320 12.79 20.28 13.30
N TYR A 321 12.56 19.03 12.92
CA TYR A 321 12.04 18.65 11.62
C TYR A 321 10.65 19.24 11.41
N PHE A 322 9.72 18.97 12.32
CA PHE A 322 8.34 19.39 12.13
C PHE A 322 8.15 20.90 12.30
N ASN A 323 8.97 21.59 13.11
CA ASN A 323 8.97 23.06 13.12
C ASN A 323 9.35 23.64 11.75
N LEU A 324 10.35 23.03 11.10
CA LEU A 324 10.74 23.43 9.74
C LEU A 324 9.67 23.07 8.71
N ALA A 325 9.08 21.88 8.80
CA ALA A 325 7.98 21.46 7.93
C ALA A 325 6.77 22.40 8.07
N ASP A 326 6.35 22.73 9.29
CA ASP A 326 5.26 23.66 9.57
C ASP A 326 5.53 25.03 8.92
N LYS A 327 6.76 25.55 9.05
CA LYS A 327 7.18 26.80 8.40
C LYS A 327 7.11 26.71 6.88
N ILE A 328 7.65 25.65 6.27
CA ILE A 328 7.60 25.44 4.82
C ILE A 328 6.15 25.41 4.34
N HIS A 329 5.29 24.69 5.06
CA HIS A 329 3.90 24.54 4.67
C HIS A 329 3.06 25.81 4.91
N ALA A 330 3.35 26.59 5.94
CA ALA A 330 2.61 27.80 6.27
C ALA A 330 3.04 29.00 5.41
N ASP A 331 4.35 29.24 5.31
CA ASP A 331 4.90 30.43 4.64
C ASP A 331 5.09 30.22 3.13
N GLY A 332 5.13 28.95 2.70
CA GLY A 332 5.32 28.54 1.33
C GLY A 332 6.80 28.50 0.90
N TYR A 333 7.13 27.50 0.09
CA TYR A 333 8.50 27.26 -0.38
C TYR A 333 9.12 28.40 -1.22
N VAL A 334 8.35 29.39 -1.64
CA VAL A 334 8.86 30.55 -2.40
C VAL A 334 9.36 31.70 -1.51
N ASN A 335 9.07 31.62 -0.21
CA ASN A 335 9.37 32.67 0.76
C ASN A 335 10.86 32.64 1.15
N PRO A 336 11.60 33.76 1.05
CA PRO A 336 13.03 33.81 1.42
C PRO A 336 13.32 33.36 2.85
N THR A 337 12.42 33.63 3.80
CA THR A 337 12.59 33.21 5.20
C THR A 337 12.57 31.70 5.37
N VAL A 338 11.92 30.97 4.45
CA VAL A 338 11.95 29.51 4.40
C VAL A 338 13.32 29.02 3.93
N HIS A 339 13.93 29.67 2.93
CA HIS A 339 15.29 29.33 2.50
C HIS A 339 16.30 29.48 3.63
N ASP A 340 16.22 30.60 4.35
CA ASP A 340 17.13 30.88 5.47
C ASP A 340 16.95 29.86 6.60
N ALA A 341 15.71 29.49 6.92
CA ALA A 341 15.41 28.46 7.91
C ALA A 341 15.92 27.07 7.51
N ILE A 342 15.72 26.67 6.26
CA ILE A 342 16.24 25.40 5.73
C ILE A 342 17.77 25.39 5.80
N LEU A 343 18.43 26.47 5.35
CA LEU A 343 19.89 26.56 5.37
C LEU A 343 20.45 26.48 6.81
N ALA A 344 19.78 27.13 7.76
CA ALA A 344 20.19 27.13 9.17
C ALA A 344 20.06 25.75 9.82
N GLU A 345 19.01 24.97 9.50
CA GLU A 345 18.86 23.61 10.02
C GLU A 345 19.73 22.60 9.27
N GLN A 346 19.81 22.69 7.94
CA GLN A 346 20.47 21.66 7.12
C GLN A 346 21.92 21.40 7.54
N VAL A 347 22.66 22.45 7.91
CA VAL A 347 24.07 22.35 8.33
C VAL A 347 24.27 21.62 9.66
N LYS A 348 23.21 21.46 10.46
CA LYS A 348 23.23 20.74 11.74
C LYS A 348 23.09 19.23 11.58
N HIS A 349 22.63 18.77 10.41
CA HIS A 349 22.39 17.35 10.12
C HIS A 349 23.30 16.84 8.99
N GLY A 350 23.58 15.54 8.99
CA GLY A 350 24.36 14.92 7.90
C GLY A 350 23.69 15.14 6.54
N GLY A 351 24.48 15.34 5.47
CA GLY A 351 23.92 15.63 4.13
C GLY A 351 22.98 14.54 3.58
N LEU A 352 23.24 13.28 3.95
CA LEU A 352 22.45 12.09 3.60
C LEU A 352 21.52 11.62 4.75
N SER A 353 21.31 12.46 5.77
CA SER A 353 20.40 12.12 6.87
C SER A 353 18.94 12.04 6.40
N PRO A 354 18.11 11.21 7.06
CA PRO A 354 16.68 11.19 6.81
C PRO A 354 16.02 12.55 6.97
N PHE A 355 16.49 13.39 7.90
CA PHE A 355 16.04 14.76 8.08
C PHE A 355 16.19 15.58 6.80
N ASN A 356 17.43 15.71 6.31
CA ASN A 356 17.73 16.57 5.17
C ASN A 356 17.08 16.05 3.89
N GLU A 357 16.97 14.74 3.73
CA GLU A 357 16.26 14.16 2.59
C GLU A 357 14.75 14.43 2.67
N ASN A 358 14.15 14.38 3.86
CA ASN A 358 12.73 14.66 4.01
C ASN A 358 12.40 16.10 3.62
N VAL A 359 13.22 17.06 4.05
CA VAL A 359 13.07 18.47 3.68
C VAL A 359 13.18 18.65 2.17
N ARG A 360 14.16 18.01 1.52
CA ARG A 360 14.29 18.02 0.06
C ARG A 360 13.04 17.46 -0.63
N GLN A 361 12.53 16.32 -0.17
CA GLN A 361 11.34 15.71 -0.75
C GLN A 361 10.07 16.56 -0.52
N THR A 362 9.94 17.25 0.61
CA THR A 362 8.84 18.22 0.83
C THR A 362 8.90 19.37 -0.17
N ILE A 363 10.08 19.96 -0.39
CA ILE A 363 10.25 21.02 -1.38
C ILE A 363 10.00 20.50 -2.82
N PHE A 364 10.52 19.32 -3.14
CA PHE A 364 10.30 18.69 -4.44
C PHE A 364 8.82 18.42 -4.72
N ALA A 365 8.06 18.02 -3.69
CA ALA A 365 6.62 17.80 -3.80
C ALA A 365 5.88 19.09 -4.21
N TYR A 366 6.25 20.24 -3.65
CA TYR A 366 5.66 21.52 -4.06
C TYR A 366 5.94 21.88 -5.51
N PHE A 367 7.17 21.68 -5.99
CA PHE A 367 7.48 21.87 -7.40
C PHE A 367 6.72 20.89 -8.30
N SER A 368 6.58 19.64 -7.86
CA SER A 368 5.83 18.62 -8.59
C SER A 368 4.35 18.98 -8.69
N GLN A 369 3.77 19.50 -7.60
CA GLN A 369 2.40 20.01 -7.56
C GLN A 369 2.23 21.20 -8.49
N LEU A 370 3.15 22.17 -8.47
CA LEU A 370 3.15 23.30 -9.41
C LEU A 370 3.15 22.81 -10.86
N ALA A 371 4.09 21.94 -11.22
CA ALA A 371 4.18 21.41 -12.59
C ALA A 371 2.88 20.70 -13.00
N THR A 372 2.26 19.95 -12.09
CA THR A 372 1.05 19.17 -12.38
C THR A 372 -0.19 20.05 -12.47
N GLY A 373 -0.27 21.09 -11.64
CA GLY A 373 -1.38 22.04 -11.61
C GLY A 373 -1.38 23.02 -12.79
N LEU A 374 -0.20 23.37 -13.32
CA LEU A 374 -0.08 24.24 -14.47
C LEU A 374 -0.42 23.52 -15.78
N GLY A 375 -1.24 24.18 -16.60
CA GLY A 375 -1.56 23.77 -17.96
C GLY A 375 -0.44 24.05 -18.94
N THR A 376 -0.80 24.20 -20.22
CA THR A 376 0.15 24.50 -21.31
C THR A 376 -0.10 25.85 -21.97
N GLU A 377 -1.00 26.67 -21.45
CA GLU A 377 -1.32 27.98 -22.01
C GLU A 377 -0.21 29.01 -21.72
N GLU A 378 -0.26 30.17 -22.40
CA GLU A 378 0.76 31.22 -22.25
C GLU A 378 0.94 31.68 -20.80
N ALA A 379 -0.16 31.94 -20.09
CA ALA A 379 -0.12 32.33 -18.69
C ALA A 379 0.56 31.26 -17.81
N ASP A 380 0.21 29.99 -18.01
CA ASP A 380 0.70 28.87 -17.20
C ASP A 380 2.21 28.67 -17.35
N TYR A 381 2.72 28.66 -18.58
CA TYR A 381 4.15 28.43 -18.77
C TYR A 381 4.99 29.64 -18.38
N ILE A 382 4.44 30.86 -18.46
CA ILE A 382 5.09 32.08 -17.94
C ILE A 382 5.22 31.97 -16.42
N GLU A 383 4.16 31.57 -15.72
CA GLU A 383 4.19 31.35 -14.27
C GLU A 383 5.22 30.28 -13.88
N TRP A 384 5.25 29.16 -14.61
CA TRP A 384 6.27 28.13 -14.42
C TRP A 384 7.69 28.72 -14.49
N TYR A 385 8.01 29.48 -15.53
CA TYR A 385 9.35 30.06 -15.69
C TYR A 385 9.65 31.18 -14.69
N ASP A 386 8.67 31.98 -14.27
CA ASP A 386 8.90 33.01 -13.24
C ASP A 386 9.26 32.39 -11.89
N ILE A 387 8.51 31.37 -11.47
CA ILE A 387 8.74 30.68 -10.20
C ILE A 387 10.04 29.89 -10.28
N THR A 388 10.20 29.00 -11.27
CA THR A 388 11.40 28.16 -11.36
C THR A 388 12.67 28.94 -11.68
N GLY A 389 12.52 30.08 -12.38
CA GLY A 389 13.52 31.13 -12.59
C GLY A 389 14.29 31.52 -11.34
N LYS A 390 13.53 31.74 -10.26
CA LYS A 390 14.04 32.25 -8.98
C LYS A 390 14.34 31.11 -8.01
N GLN A 391 13.45 30.13 -7.95
CA GLN A 391 13.45 29.14 -6.88
C GLN A 391 14.40 27.97 -7.15
N PHE A 392 14.60 27.54 -8.41
CA PHE A 392 15.56 26.45 -8.68
C PHE A 392 16.99 26.84 -8.30
N PRO A 393 17.55 27.99 -8.73
CA PRO A 393 18.89 28.40 -8.29
C PRO A 393 19.02 28.52 -6.77
N ALA A 394 17.99 29.05 -6.11
CA ALA A 394 17.97 29.19 -4.66
C ALA A 394 18.10 27.82 -3.97
N TYR A 395 17.26 26.85 -4.32
CA TYR A 395 17.29 25.52 -3.72
C TYR A 395 18.47 24.66 -4.15
N ILE A 396 18.96 24.80 -5.39
CA ILE A 396 20.22 24.17 -5.83
C ILE A 396 21.37 24.62 -4.92
N LYS A 397 21.43 25.92 -4.59
CA LYS A 397 22.44 26.48 -3.71
C LYS A 397 22.24 26.07 -2.24
N VAL A 398 21.01 26.14 -1.73
CA VAL A 398 20.68 25.78 -0.34
C VAL A 398 21.04 24.32 -0.09
N PHE A 399 20.56 23.40 -0.94
CA PHE A 399 20.76 21.97 -0.71
C PHE A 399 22.12 21.46 -1.14
N SER A 400 22.73 22.04 -2.19
CA SER A 400 23.99 21.57 -2.79
C SER A 400 24.03 20.04 -2.99
N ASN A 401 22.89 19.45 -3.39
CA ASN A 401 22.69 18.01 -3.49
C ASN A 401 22.42 17.59 -4.95
N GLU A 402 23.28 16.71 -5.47
CA GLU A 402 23.20 16.29 -6.88
C GLU A 402 21.95 15.47 -7.20
N SER A 403 21.48 14.62 -6.28
CA SER A 403 20.27 13.82 -6.50
C SER A 403 19.03 14.71 -6.64
N PHE A 404 18.89 15.71 -5.77
CA PHE A 404 17.83 16.70 -5.85
C PHE A 404 17.90 17.54 -7.12
N ASN A 405 19.09 17.96 -7.54
CA ASN A 405 19.29 18.67 -8.80
C ASN A 405 18.82 17.83 -10.01
N GLN A 406 19.06 16.51 -9.98
CA GLN A 406 18.58 15.59 -11.00
C GLN A 406 17.05 15.40 -10.98
N GLN A 407 16.43 15.43 -9.80
CA GLN A 407 14.97 15.43 -9.65
C GLN A 407 14.35 16.69 -10.26
N LEU A 408 14.87 17.88 -9.92
CA LEU A 408 14.42 19.16 -10.51
C LEU A 408 14.58 19.19 -12.02
N ARG A 409 15.73 18.71 -12.53
CA ARG A 409 15.98 18.58 -13.97
C ARG A 409 14.96 17.67 -14.64
N SER A 410 14.64 16.54 -14.02
CA SER A 410 13.69 15.56 -14.57
C SER A 410 12.29 16.15 -14.65
N LEU A 411 11.86 16.85 -13.60
CA LEU A 411 10.58 17.54 -13.53
C LEU A 411 10.47 18.65 -14.58
N ALA A 412 11.49 19.52 -14.68
CA ALA A 412 11.53 20.58 -15.68
C ALA A 412 11.46 20.01 -17.11
N ARG A 413 12.18 18.91 -17.35
CA ARG A 413 12.17 18.23 -18.63
C ARG A 413 10.80 17.66 -18.99
N GLU A 414 10.09 17.11 -18.01
CA GLU A 414 8.74 16.61 -18.20
C GLU A 414 7.75 17.74 -18.52
N TYR A 415 7.78 18.83 -17.76
CA TYR A 415 6.92 20.00 -18.03
C TYR A 415 7.20 20.61 -19.41
N THR A 416 8.45 20.91 -19.75
CA THR A 416 8.79 21.47 -21.07
C THR A 416 8.42 20.52 -22.22
N ARG A 417 8.51 19.20 -22.04
CA ARG A 417 8.03 18.24 -23.05
C ARG A 417 6.52 18.31 -23.25
N ARG A 418 5.73 18.57 -22.21
CA ARG A 418 4.28 18.81 -22.36
C ARG A 418 4.04 20.06 -23.19
N LEU A 419 4.73 21.16 -22.89
CA LEU A 419 4.62 22.39 -23.67
C LEU A 419 4.95 22.17 -25.16
N LEU A 420 6.01 21.40 -25.46
CA LEU A 420 6.43 21.12 -26.84
C LEU A 420 5.49 20.18 -27.60
N LYS A 421 4.62 19.44 -26.90
CA LYS A 421 3.55 18.66 -27.53
C LYS A 421 2.37 19.54 -27.94
N THR A 422 2.06 20.57 -27.16
CA THR A 422 0.98 21.53 -27.47
C THR A 422 1.46 22.56 -28.49
N HIS A 423 2.57 23.24 -28.19
CA HIS A 423 3.14 24.31 -29.02
C HIS A 423 4.06 23.73 -30.09
N THR A 424 3.49 23.16 -31.15
CA THR A 424 4.28 22.46 -32.18
C THR A 424 4.88 23.39 -33.25
N ASN A 425 4.30 24.58 -33.43
CA ASN A 425 4.75 25.54 -34.45
C ASN A 425 6.08 26.19 -34.05
N LYS A 426 7.18 25.72 -34.63
CA LYS A 426 8.54 26.21 -34.35
C LYS A 426 8.78 27.69 -34.68
N ARG A 427 7.93 28.29 -35.52
CA ARG A 427 7.97 29.71 -35.88
C ARG A 427 6.99 30.55 -35.05
N GLY A 428 6.10 29.90 -34.30
CA GLY A 428 5.17 30.55 -33.39
C GLY A 428 5.88 31.34 -32.29
N LYS A 429 5.16 32.29 -31.69
CA LYS A 429 5.65 33.08 -30.55
C LYS A 429 6.01 32.16 -29.39
N ASP A 430 5.03 31.36 -28.92
CA ASP A 430 5.17 30.51 -27.73
C ASP A 430 6.35 29.53 -27.82
N TYR A 431 6.48 28.81 -28.93
CA TYR A 431 7.61 27.87 -29.10
C TYR A 431 8.96 28.58 -28.99
N ARG A 432 9.10 29.77 -29.58
CA ARG A 432 10.35 30.52 -29.55
C ARG A 432 10.65 31.02 -28.14
N ASP A 433 9.63 31.46 -27.43
CA ASP A 433 9.75 31.96 -26.05
C ASP A 433 10.09 30.83 -25.08
N ILE A 434 9.37 29.70 -25.16
CA ILE A 434 9.67 28.46 -24.42
C ILE A 434 11.11 28.02 -24.67
N LYS A 435 11.52 27.94 -25.95
CA LYS A 435 12.87 27.50 -26.32
C LYS A 435 13.93 28.45 -25.79
N LYS A 436 13.77 29.76 -25.98
CA LYS A 436 14.74 30.77 -25.53
C LYS A 436 14.91 30.73 -24.02
N THR A 437 13.80 30.73 -23.28
CA THR A 437 13.79 30.73 -21.82
C THR A 437 14.38 29.44 -21.27
N THR A 438 13.98 28.28 -21.81
CA THR A 438 14.56 26.97 -21.42
C THR A 438 16.07 26.93 -21.69
N MET A 439 16.52 27.37 -22.87
CA MET A 439 17.94 27.33 -23.22
C MET A 439 18.79 28.18 -22.28
N HIS A 440 18.30 29.35 -21.90
CA HIS A 440 19.00 30.23 -20.96
C HIS A 440 19.02 29.63 -19.55
N THR A 441 17.85 29.39 -18.97
CA THR A 441 17.69 28.93 -17.59
C THR A 441 18.36 27.58 -17.33
N TRP A 442 18.20 26.58 -18.20
CA TRP A 442 18.79 25.25 -17.96
C TRP A 442 20.31 25.22 -18.12
N GLN A 443 20.90 26.16 -18.85
CA GLN A 443 22.36 26.34 -18.88
C GLN A 443 22.84 26.91 -17.56
N GLU A 444 22.17 27.95 -17.04
CA GLU A 444 22.49 28.57 -15.76
C GLU A 444 22.35 27.59 -14.60
N TYR A 445 21.33 26.74 -14.61
CA TYR A 445 21.11 25.73 -13.56
C TYR A 445 22.07 24.54 -13.65
N GLY A 446 22.87 24.44 -14.73
CA GLY A 446 23.70 23.27 -14.99
C GLY A 446 22.91 22.02 -15.37
N PHE A 447 21.63 22.13 -15.73
CA PHE A 447 20.80 21.00 -16.11
C PHE A 447 21.28 20.33 -17.41
N MET A 448 21.62 21.13 -18.43
CA MET A 448 22.05 20.60 -19.73
C MET A 448 23.08 21.50 -20.38
N THR A 449 24.02 20.90 -21.12
CA THR A 449 24.96 21.67 -21.95
C THR A 449 24.26 22.27 -23.17
N ASP A 450 24.86 23.29 -23.79
CA ASP A 450 24.35 23.90 -25.03
C ASP A 450 24.11 22.86 -26.14
N LYS A 451 25.03 21.90 -26.29
CA LYS A 451 24.87 20.80 -27.25
C LYS A 451 23.64 19.94 -26.95
N GLN A 452 23.47 19.55 -25.68
CA GLN A 452 22.34 18.73 -25.24
C GLN A 452 21.00 19.48 -25.41
N LEU A 453 20.96 20.78 -25.15
CA LEU A 453 19.78 21.62 -25.37
C LEU A 453 19.44 21.78 -26.85
N LYS A 454 20.45 22.01 -27.70
CA LYS A 454 20.26 22.03 -29.15
C LYS A 454 19.68 20.71 -29.65
N GLU A 455 20.11 19.57 -29.10
CA GLU A 455 19.54 18.26 -29.41
C GLU A 455 18.13 18.07 -28.86
N PHE A 456 17.84 18.55 -27.65
CA PHE A 456 16.52 18.48 -27.04
C PHE A 456 15.41 19.14 -27.88
N PHE A 457 15.71 20.27 -28.55
CA PHE A 457 14.76 20.97 -29.43
C PHE A 457 14.82 20.57 -30.92
N LYS A 458 15.71 19.64 -31.30
CA LYS A 458 15.76 19.12 -32.67
C LYS A 458 14.54 18.23 -32.94
N THR A 459 14.02 18.30 -34.16
CA THR A 459 13.02 17.32 -34.61
C THR A 459 13.72 15.96 -34.79
N PRO A 460 13.23 14.86 -34.19
CA PRO A 460 13.72 13.52 -34.53
C PRO A 460 13.60 13.31 -36.04
N ARG A 461 14.67 12.93 -36.72
CA ARG A 461 14.59 12.54 -38.13
C ARG A 461 13.65 11.34 -38.24
N LYS A 462 12.70 11.36 -39.19
CA LYS A 462 11.92 10.15 -39.52
C LYS A 462 12.93 9.02 -39.75
N LYS A 463 12.78 7.90 -39.02
CA LYS A 463 13.52 6.67 -39.35
C LYS A 463 13.17 6.36 -40.81
N LYS A 464 14.17 6.30 -41.69
CA LYS A 464 13.96 5.74 -43.03
C LYS A 464 13.37 4.35 -42.81
N SER A 465 12.29 4.02 -43.50
CA SER A 465 11.85 2.62 -43.62
C SER A 465 13.09 1.82 -44.04
N ALA A 466 13.38 0.73 -43.33
CA ALA A 466 14.33 -0.24 -43.85
C ALA A 466 13.85 -0.56 -45.27
N ALA A 467 14.67 -0.23 -46.28
CA ALA A 467 14.39 -0.66 -47.63
C ALA A 467 14.37 -2.19 -47.59
N GLU A 468 13.27 -2.79 -48.07
CA GLU A 468 13.15 -4.24 -48.28
C GLU A 468 14.27 -4.77 -49.16
#